data_AF-A0A2E1TE91-F1
#
_entry.id   AF-A0A2E1TE91-F1
#
_cell.length_a   1.000
_cell.length_b   1.000
_cell.length_c   1.000
_cell.angle_alpha   90.00
_cell.angle_beta   90.00
_cell.angle_gamma   90.00
#
_symmetry.space_group_name_H-M   'P 1'
#
loop_
_entity.id
_entity.type
_entity.pdbx_description
1 polymer ?
#
loop_
_entity_poly.entity_id
_entity_poly.type
_entity_poly.pdbx_seq_one_letter_code
_entity_poly.pdbx_strand_id
1 'polypeptide(L)'
;MKVKKFFGFFIAIGLILLASSCSKEEGCHECHLSLPDGNGGEIMWEITNSSGGEDFCGSELEDAESASYVVTITDSLTSTDGSTVLPAGAYGPGSTDNTQYEIHCEDHGDHDHDH
;
A
#
# COMPACT_ATOMS: atom_id res chain seq x y z
N MET A 1 -57.67 -31.76 2.92
CA MET A 1 -57.02 -31.69 4.27
C MET A 1 -56.00 -32.83 4.32
N LYS A 2 -54.70 -32.71 4.59
CA LYS A 2 -53.89 -31.73 5.34
C LYS A 2 -52.51 -31.64 4.68
N VAL A 3 -52.07 -30.41 4.42
CA VAL A 3 -50.66 -30.01 4.31
C VAL A 3 -49.92 -30.30 5.62
N LYS A 4 -48.69 -30.81 5.55
CA LYS A 4 -47.72 -30.70 6.66
C LYS A 4 -46.34 -30.36 6.10
N LYS A 5 -45.92 -29.15 6.46
CA LYS A 5 -44.64 -28.50 6.19
C LYS A 5 -43.62 -28.96 7.24
N PHE A 6 -42.39 -29.18 6.83
CA PHE A 6 -41.17 -29.16 7.67
C PHE A 6 -40.08 -28.57 6.75
N PHE A 7 -39.78 -27.27 6.77
CA PHE A 7 -39.02 -26.49 7.77
C PHE A 7 -37.59 -27.03 8.00
N GLY A 8 -36.66 -26.54 7.17
CA GLY A 8 -35.23 -26.38 7.44
C GLY A 8 -34.78 -25.20 6.56
N PHE A 9 -34.44 -24.02 7.09
CA PHE A 9 -33.16 -23.66 7.74
C PHE A 9 -32.01 -24.02 6.76
N PHE A 10 -31.30 -23.09 6.13
CA PHE A 10 -30.33 -22.16 6.71
C PHE A 10 -30.03 -20.97 5.74
N ILE A 11 -29.99 -19.74 6.31
CA ILE A 11 -28.89 -18.72 6.22
C ILE A 11 -28.32 -18.41 4.81
N ALA A 12 -28.67 -17.32 4.13
CA ALA A 12 -28.26 -15.91 4.29
C ALA A 12 -26.75 -15.62 4.04
N ILE A 13 -26.50 -14.51 3.34
CA ILE A 13 -25.22 -13.75 3.21
C ILE A 13 -24.28 -14.31 2.13
N GLY A 14 -23.79 -13.54 1.16
CA GLY A 14 -23.89 -12.10 0.92
C GLY A 14 -23.31 -11.80 -0.47
N LEU A 15 -23.79 -10.71 -1.08
CA LEU A 15 -23.15 -10.09 -2.23
C LEU A 15 -21.69 -9.81 -1.88
N ILE A 16 -20.75 -10.34 -2.67
CA ILE A 16 -19.43 -9.75 -2.80
C ILE A 16 -19.38 -9.14 -4.18
N LEU A 17 -19.64 -7.83 -4.21
CA LEU A 17 -19.41 -6.96 -5.34
C LEU A 17 -17.90 -6.94 -5.58
N LEU A 18 -17.40 -7.64 -6.59
CA LEU A 18 -16.08 -7.34 -7.14
C LEU A 18 -16.22 -6.10 -8.03
N ALA A 19 -16.18 -4.93 -7.39
CA ALA A 19 -15.97 -3.66 -8.07
C ALA A 19 -14.59 -3.14 -7.65
N SER A 20 -13.50 -3.69 -8.20
CA SER A 20 -12.26 -2.93 -8.29
C SER A 20 -12.41 -1.99 -9.47
N SER A 21 -13.01 -0.83 -9.19
CA SER A 21 -13.06 0.29 -10.12
C SER A 21 -11.62 0.77 -10.33
N CYS A 22 -11.07 0.47 -11.51
CA CYS A 22 -9.84 1.07 -12.00
C CYS A 22 -10.22 2.41 -12.64
N SER A 23 -10.40 3.43 -11.80
CA SER A 23 -10.33 4.82 -12.20
C SER A 23 -9.04 5.33 -11.60
N LYS A 24 -8.14 5.92 -12.40
CA LYS A 24 -7.06 6.75 -11.86
C LYS A 24 -7.76 7.93 -11.17
N GLU A 25 -8.01 7.80 -9.88
CA GLU A 25 -8.63 8.86 -9.07
C GLU A 25 -7.56 9.93 -8.88
N GLU A 26 -7.81 11.15 -9.33
CA GLU A 26 -6.88 12.25 -9.17
C GLU A 26 -6.63 12.50 -7.68
N GLY A 27 -5.38 12.36 -7.22
CA GLY A 27 -4.99 12.47 -5.81
C GLY A 27 -4.68 11.15 -5.09
N CYS A 28 -4.50 10.05 -5.82
CA CYS A 28 -3.80 8.87 -5.31
C CYS A 28 -2.33 8.89 -5.76
N HIS A 29 -1.42 8.47 -4.89
CA HIS A 29 0.02 8.49 -5.16
C HIS A 29 0.63 7.14 -4.82
N GLU A 30 1.62 6.71 -5.60
CA GLU A 30 2.46 5.58 -5.23
C GLU A 30 3.42 6.04 -4.13
N CYS A 31 3.66 5.17 -3.15
CA CYS A 31 4.58 5.46 -2.06
C CYS A 31 5.73 4.47 -2.06
N HIS A 32 6.91 4.97 -1.74
CA HIS A 32 8.11 4.15 -1.57
C HIS A 32 8.84 4.52 -0.27
N LEU A 33 9.54 3.52 0.26
CA LEU A 33 10.51 3.69 1.34
C LEU A 33 11.85 4.08 0.73
N SER A 34 12.50 5.13 1.22
CA SER A 34 13.83 5.54 0.77
C SER A 34 14.86 5.42 1.89
N LEU A 35 16.10 5.10 1.51
CA LEU A 35 17.27 5.11 2.39
C LEU A 35 18.45 5.79 1.68
N PRO A 36 19.06 6.84 2.24
CA PRO A 36 20.23 7.48 1.65
C PRO A 36 21.40 6.50 1.44
N ASP A 37 21.97 6.48 0.24
CA ASP A 37 23.05 5.55 -0.14
C ASP A 37 24.46 6.02 0.27
N GLY A 38 24.56 7.25 0.78
CA GLY A 38 25.83 7.89 1.18
C GLY A 38 26.63 8.52 0.04
N ASN A 39 26.21 8.36 -1.22
CA ASN A 39 26.79 8.98 -2.42
C ASN A 39 25.92 10.12 -2.98
N GLY A 40 24.86 10.50 -2.27
CA GLY A 40 23.92 11.52 -2.70
C GLY A 40 22.73 10.98 -3.50
N GLY A 41 22.58 9.65 -3.57
CA GLY A 41 21.38 8.98 -4.05
C GLY A 41 20.60 8.32 -2.90
N GLU A 42 19.54 7.61 -3.27
CA GLU A 42 18.67 6.89 -2.35
C GLU A 42 18.39 5.49 -2.90
N ILE A 43 18.30 4.51 -2.01
CA ILE A 43 17.81 3.18 -2.30
C ILE A 43 16.31 3.20 -2.00
N MET A 44 15.49 2.81 -2.98
CA MET A 44 14.05 2.92 -2.90
C MET A 44 13.40 1.53 -2.94
N TRP A 45 12.34 1.33 -2.16
CA TRP A 45 11.50 0.13 -2.17
C TRP A 45 10.04 0.53 -2.27
N GLU A 46 9.34 0.03 -3.29
CA GLU A 46 7.90 0.23 -3.42
C GLU A 46 7.17 -0.41 -2.24
N ILE A 47 6.24 0.33 -1.64
CA ILE A 47 5.38 -0.17 -0.57
C ILE A 47 3.94 -0.26 -1.06
N THR A 48 3.21 -1.25 -0.55
CA THR A 48 1.80 -1.41 -0.88
C THR A 48 0.92 -0.84 0.21
N ASN A 49 -0.22 -0.29 -0.19
CA ASN A 49 -1.30 0.13 0.70
C ASN A 49 -1.88 -1.06 1.49
N SER A 50 -2.77 -0.77 2.44
CA SER A 50 -3.43 -1.76 3.30
C SER A 50 -4.28 -2.80 2.56
N SER A 51 -4.68 -2.50 1.32
CA SER A 51 -5.39 -3.42 0.42
C SER A 51 -4.46 -4.24 -0.47
N GLY A 52 -3.14 -4.01 -0.40
CA GLY A 52 -2.12 -4.64 -1.25
C GLY A 52 -1.99 -4.05 -2.65
N GLY A 53 -2.52 -2.83 -2.87
CA GLY A 53 -2.31 -2.05 -4.09
C GLY A 53 -1.14 -1.07 -3.95
N GLU A 54 -0.69 -0.49 -5.06
CA GLU A 54 0.45 0.43 -5.11
C GLU A 54 0.03 1.89 -4.83
N ASP A 55 -1.23 2.23 -5.12
CA ASP A 55 -1.80 3.57 -4.94
C ASP A 55 -2.30 3.82 -3.51
N PHE A 56 -1.77 4.84 -2.84
CA PHE A 56 -2.28 5.36 -1.58
C PHE A 56 -3.22 6.53 -1.86
N CYS A 57 -4.42 6.52 -1.28
CA CYS A 57 -5.45 7.51 -1.55
C CYS A 57 -6.04 8.10 -0.26
N GLY A 58 -6.46 9.37 -0.31
CA GLY A 58 -7.23 10.01 0.75
C GLY A 58 -6.53 9.96 2.11
N SER A 59 -7.23 9.51 3.16
CA SER A 59 -6.65 9.46 4.51
C SER A 59 -5.47 8.50 4.63
N GLU A 60 -5.43 7.45 3.80
CA GLU A 60 -4.31 6.50 3.83
C GLU A 60 -3.02 7.12 3.29
N LEU A 61 -3.16 7.98 2.28
CA LEU A 61 -2.07 8.82 1.76
C LEU A 61 -1.64 9.87 2.80
N GLU A 62 -2.60 10.60 3.38
CA GLU A 62 -2.31 11.58 4.45
C GLU A 62 -1.59 10.94 5.65
N ASP A 63 -1.96 9.70 6.00
CA ASP A 63 -1.29 8.95 7.06
C ASP A 63 0.12 8.53 6.62
N ALA A 64 0.31 8.07 5.38
CA ALA A 64 1.60 7.63 4.85
C ALA A 64 2.64 8.77 4.80
N GLU A 65 2.21 10.00 4.52
CA GLU A 65 3.03 11.21 4.52
C GLU A 65 3.36 11.74 5.93
N SER A 66 2.80 11.15 6.99
CA SER A 66 3.02 11.59 8.36
C SER A 66 4.41 11.22 8.87
N ALA A 67 5.03 12.15 9.61
CA ALA A 67 6.29 11.92 10.30
C ALA A 67 6.23 10.82 11.38
N SER A 68 5.04 10.36 11.76
CA SER A 68 4.86 9.22 12.68
C SER A 68 4.50 7.92 11.99
N TYR A 69 4.45 7.90 10.65
CA TYR A 69 4.03 6.72 9.91
C TYR A 69 5.05 5.60 10.02
N VAL A 70 4.53 4.37 10.06
CA VAL A 70 5.31 3.13 10.12
C VAL A 70 4.68 2.12 9.18
N VAL A 71 5.44 1.73 8.15
CA VAL A 71 5.06 0.64 7.27
C VAL A 71 5.59 -0.68 7.83
N THR A 72 4.76 -1.71 7.84
CA THR A 72 5.14 -3.06 8.24
C THR A 72 5.35 -3.93 7.01
N ILE A 73 6.59 -4.31 6.78
CA ILE A 73 7.00 -5.20 5.70
C ILE A 73 6.94 -6.64 6.22
N THR A 74 6.02 -7.45 5.72
CA THR A 74 5.83 -8.83 6.17
C THR A 74 6.76 -9.82 5.47
N ASP A 75 7.09 -9.54 4.21
CA ASP A 75 8.00 -10.31 3.37
C ASP A 75 9.09 -9.39 2.82
N SER A 76 10.26 -9.93 2.51
CA SER A 76 11.37 -9.10 2.04
C SER A 76 11.02 -8.36 0.74
N LEU A 77 11.33 -7.07 0.67
CA LEU A 77 11.23 -6.28 -0.55
C LEU A 77 12.58 -6.23 -1.27
N THR A 78 12.54 -6.14 -2.59
CA THR A 78 13.73 -5.87 -3.40
C THR A 78 13.68 -4.42 -3.85
N SER A 79 14.80 -3.71 -3.80
CA SER A 79 14.86 -2.31 -4.21
C SER A 79 14.52 -2.16 -5.69
N THR A 80 14.08 -0.98 -6.08
CA THR A 80 13.68 -0.66 -7.47
C THR A 80 14.83 -0.88 -8.47
N ASP A 81 16.08 -0.70 -8.05
CA ASP A 81 17.30 -0.98 -8.82
C ASP A 81 17.77 -2.45 -8.77
N GLY A 82 17.09 -3.30 -7.98
CA GLY A 82 17.42 -4.71 -7.81
C GLY A 82 18.69 -5.00 -7.00
N SER A 83 19.34 -3.99 -6.43
CA SER A 83 20.64 -4.14 -5.78
C SER A 83 20.56 -4.60 -4.32
N THR A 84 19.46 -4.29 -3.62
CA THR A 84 19.36 -4.42 -2.17
C THR A 84 18.04 -5.05 -1.75
N VAL A 85 18.12 -6.01 -0.84
CA VAL A 85 16.94 -6.64 -0.25
C VAL A 85 16.68 -6.04 1.12
N LEU A 86 15.46 -5.51 1.31
CA LEU A 86 14.95 -5.05 2.59
C LEU A 86 14.27 -6.23 3.30
N PRO A 87 14.74 -6.66 4.49
CA PRO A 87 14.10 -7.75 5.22
C PRO A 87 12.75 -7.32 5.83
N ALA A 88 11.93 -8.30 6.22
CA ALA A 88 10.71 -8.04 6.97
C ALA A 88 10.99 -7.24 8.26
N GLY A 89 10.11 -6.30 8.57
CA GLY A 89 10.30 -5.37 9.69
C GLY A 89 9.37 -4.17 9.65
N ALA A 90 9.53 -3.28 10.63
CA ALA A 90 8.79 -2.03 10.72
C ALA A 90 9.70 -0.84 10.39
N TYR A 91 9.34 -0.06 9.38
CA TYR A 91 10.17 0.99 8.78
C TYR A 91 9.41 2.31 8.66
N GLY A 92 10.14 3.40 8.51
CA GLY A 92 9.59 4.74 8.36
C GLY A 92 9.95 5.67 9.52
N PRO A 93 9.58 6.95 9.40
CA PRO A 93 10.01 8.00 10.33
C PRO A 93 9.49 7.78 11.75
N GLY A 94 8.36 7.09 11.92
CA GLY A 94 7.82 6.72 13.23
C GLY A 94 8.38 5.43 13.85
N SER A 95 9.27 4.71 13.17
CA SER A 95 9.81 3.43 13.65
C SER A 95 10.71 3.63 14.88
N THR A 96 10.83 2.62 15.75
CA THR A 96 11.77 2.69 16.89
C THR A 96 13.20 2.36 16.49
N ASP A 97 13.36 1.38 15.60
CA ASP A 97 14.67 0.83 15.24
C ASP A 97 15.11 1.22 13.81
N ASN A 98 14.18 1.76 13.00
CA ASN A 98 14.39 2.04 11.59
C ASN A 98 14.01 3.48 11.18
N THR A 99 14.36 4.46 12.01
CA THR A 99 14.03 5.89 11.79
C THR A 99 14.77 6.53 10.63
N GLN A 100 15.84 5.91 10.13
CA GLN A 100 16.61 6.44 8.99
C GLN A 100 15.91 6.26 7.63
N TYR A 101 14.81 5.50 7.60
CA TYR A 101 14.04 5.30 6.40
C TYR A 101 12.94 6.35 6.31
N GLU A 102 12.86 7.03 5.17
CA GLU A 102 11.83 8.03 4.87
C GLU A 102 10.75 7.39 4.00
N ILE A 103 9.55 7.99 4.01
CA ILE A 103 8.42 7.55 3.19
C ILE A 103 8.06 8.70 2.27
N HIS A 104 8.13 8.44 0.98
CA HIS A 104 7.88 9.41 -0.07
C HIS A 104 6.71 8.90 -0.89
N CYS A 105 5.62 9.67 -0.86
CA CYS A 105 4.46 9.43 -1.71
C CYS A 105 4.53 10.47 -2.83
N GLU A 106 4.97 10.05 -4.00
CA GLU A 106 5.17 10.96 -5.13
C GLU A 106 3.97 10.85 -6.08
N ASP A 107 3.49 12.01 -6.52
CA ASP A 107 2.61 12.06 -7.68
C ASP A 107 3.45 11.70 -8.90
N HIS A 108 3.53 10.41 -9.21
CA HIS A 108 3.93 9.95 -10.52
C HIS A 108 2.80 10.27 -11.50
N GLY A 109 2.49 11.56 -11.65
CA GLY A 109 1.73 12.05 -12.77
C GLY A 109 2.51 11.63 -14.00
N ASP A 110 2.02 10.61 -14.70
CA ASP A 110 2.57 10.07 -15.94
C ASP A 110 3.06 11.25 -16.81
N HIS A 111 4.36 11.55 -16.76
CA HIS A 111 4.99 12.54 -17.63
C HIS A 111 5.15 11.92 -19.02
N ASP A 112 4.05 11.46 -19.61
CA ASP A 112 3.91 11.33 -21.06
C ASP A 112 3.74 12.75 -21.64
N HIS A 113 4.79 13.57 -21.51
CA HIS A 113 4.99 14.69 -22.40
C HIS A 113 5.61 14.15 -23.69
N ASP A 114 4.75 13.56 -24.53
CA ASP A 114 5.04 13.38 -25.95
C ASP A 114 5.52 14.72 -26.53
N HIS A 115 6.78 14.76 -26.96
CA HIS A 115 7.40 15.88 -27.68
C HIS A 115 7.40 15.62 -29.18
#